data_AF-A0A2S0REL3-F1
#
_entry.id   AF-A0A2S0REL3-F1
#
_cell.length_a   1.000
_cell.length_b   1.000
_cell.length_c   1.000
_cell.angle_alpha   90.00
_cell.angle_beta   90.00
_cell.angle_gamma   90.00
#
_symmetry.space_group_name_H-M   'P 1'
#
loop_
_entity.id
_entity.type
_entity.pdbx_description
1 polymer ?
#
loop_
_entity_poly.entity_id
_entity_poly.type
_entity_poly.pdbx_seq_one_letter_code
_entity_poly.pdbx_strand_id
1 'polypeptide(L)'
;MPERTGKKSIIMLKITTTIVLFLIGMLTQAQVSENRAIPDFSRIEVKNGITISYSVDPVPSAKMQSGSNENLSNIMLDVKNGTLKVYTADGNPVNGVTVYLQSAGLSALSASSKAQVVLPQILETRSIDIALSSGAKFTGMIRSRANTTVKVSDNASFNGRVDTGRLSGEFTDSATVVLSGNAYDAFLYTDKNVKVSALNLDTENAVVFASGQSAVRLHAGTNLSLNIADGARVTYSGSPKNVQYSEGALATIKDKSTNGLSAN
;
A
#
# COMPACT_ATOMS: atom_id res chain seq x y z
N MET A 1 42.44 42.81 46.41
CA MET A 1 41.91 41.93 45.35
C MET A 1 40.84 41.04 45.98
N PRO A 2 39.54 41.34 45.78
CA PRO A 2 38.76 40.50 44.86
C PRO A 2 37.59 41.28 44.19
N GLU A 3 37.63 41.49 42.87
CA GLU A 3 36.46 42.06 42.14
C GLU A 3 36.42 41.56 40.69
N ARG A 4 36.65 40.26 40.49
CA ARG A 4 36.71 39.67 39.14
C ARG A 4 35.77 38.47 38.93
N THR A 5 35.10 38.01 39.98
CA THR A 5 34.23 36.83 39.97
C THR A 5 32.76 37.15 39.65
N GLY A 6 32.21 38.27 40.15
CA GLY A 6 30.81 38.66 39.91
C GLY A 6 30.50 39.00 38.44
N LYS A 7 31.39 39.75 37.77
CA LYS A 7 31.20 40.18 36.38
C LYS A 7 31.24 39.00 35.39
N LYS A 8 32.10 37.99 35.65
CA LYS A 8 32.17 36.77 34.82
C LYS A 8 30.93 35.88 34.97
N SER A 9 30.38 35.77 36.19
CA SER A 9 29.16 34.99 36.45
C SER A 9 27.93 35.59 35.76
N ILE A 10 27.77 36.92 35.80
CA ILE A 10 26.69 37.62 35.11
C ILE A 10 26.81 37.52 33.58
N ILE A 11 28.03 37.58 33.05
CA ILE A 11 28.29 37.42 31.61
C ILE A 11 28.03 35.97 31.16
N MET A 12 28.45 34.96 31.94
CA MET A 12 28.10 33.56 31.67
C MET A 12 26.60 33.33 31.70
N LEU A 13 25.89 33.81 32.73
CA LEU A 13 24.43 33.64 32.84
C LEU A 13 23.67 34.26 31.67
N LYS A 14 24.10 35.43 31.18
CA LYS A 14 23.53 36.07 29.99
C LYS A 14 23.77 35.26 28.73
N ILE A 15 24.98 34.72 28.53
CA ILE A 15 25.31 33.89 27.36
C ILE A 15 24.54 32.58 27.39
N THR A 16 24.43 31.90 28.54
CA THR A 16 23.67 30.65 28.67
C THR A 16 22.18 30.87 28.40
N THR A 17 21.62 31.98 28.89
CA THR A 17 20.20 32.32 28.66
C THR A 17 19.93 32.59 27.18
N THR A 18 20.81 33.34 26.50
CA THR A 18 20.67 33.61 25.05
C THR A 18 20.79 32.34 24.20
N ILE A 19 21.69 31.41 24.55
CA ILE A 19 21.85 30.13 23.84
C ILE A 19 20.62 29.22 24.03
N VAL A 20 20.04 29.17 25.23
CA VAL A 20 18.84 28.36 25.50
C VAL A 20 17.62 28.93 24.76
N LEU A 21 17.44 30.25 24.74
CA LEU A 21 16.39 30.89 23.94
C LEU A 21 16.58 30.69 22.42
N PHE A 22 17.82 30.67 21.94
CA PHE A 22 18.13 30.40 20.54
C PHE A 22 17.90 28.92 20.16
N LEU A 23 18.19 27.97 21.06
CA LEU A 23 17.92 26.54 20.85
C LEU A 23 16.42 26.21 20.87
N ILE A 24 15.62 26.90 21.70
CA ILE A 24 14.16 26.72 21.74
C ILE A 24 13.51 27.28 20.45
N GLY A 25 14.09 28.31 19.85
CA GLY A 25 13.65 28.87 18.57
C GLY A 25 13.83 27.93 17.36
N MET A 26 14.67 26.89 17.46
CA MET A 26 14.94 25.94 16.38
C MET A 26 13.97 24.74 16.32
N LEU A 27 12.97 24.65 17.22
CA LEU A 27 12.08 23.49 17.32
C LEU A 27 10.68 23.66 16.71
N THR A 28 10.44 24.65 15.84
CA THR A 28 9.10 24.84 15.25
C THR A 28 9.12 24.87 13.73
N GLN A 29 9.38 23.72 13.09
CA GLN A 29 8.72 23.44 11.81
C GLN A 29 7.29 23.01 12.13
N ALA A 30 6.41 23.97 12.35
CA ALA A 30 5.00 23.69 12.61
C ALA A 30 4.40 23.05 11.35
N GLN A 31 3.88 21.83 11.47
CA GLN A 31 3.05 21.27 10.41
C GLN A 31 1.81 22.15 10.25
N VAL A 32 1.54 22.55 9.02
CA VAL A 32 0.31 23.26 8.67
C VAL A 32 -0.79 22.25 8.42
N SER A 33 -2.01 22.58 8.81
CA SER A 33 -3.17 21.73 8.61
C SER A 33 -4.39 22.52 8.15
N GLU A 34 -5.16 21.93 7.25
CA GLU A 34 -6.37 22.52 6.69
C GLU A 34 -7.49 21.47 6.68
N ASN A 35 -8.67 21.85 7.16
CA ASN A 35 -9.88 21.02 7.05
C ASN A 35 -10.66 21.47 5.82
N ARG A 36 -11.16 20.53 5.02
CA ARG A 36 -12.04 20.81 3.89
C ARG A 36 -13.34 20.03 4.02
N ALA A 37 -14.44 20.73 3.81
CA ALA A 37 -15.74 20.08 3.67
C ALA A 37 -15.74 19.29 2.35
N ILE A 38 -16.17 18.04 2.41
CA ILE A 38 -16.32 17.18 1.24
C ILE A 38 -17.67 16.47 1.30
N PRO A 39 -18.33 16.25 0.14
CA PRO A 39 -19.49 15.38 0.07
C PRO A 39 -19.13 13.95 0.47
N ASP A 40 -20.15 13.13 0.74
CA ASP A 40 -19.98 11.70 0.95
C ASP A 40 -19.41 11.00 -0.30
N PHE A 41 -18.62 9.96 -0.07
CA PHE A 41 -17.94 9.20 -1.11
C PHE A 41 -17.76 7.75 -0.68
N SER A 42 -17.65 6.85 -1.66
CA SER A 42 -17.39 5.43 -1.40
C SER A 42 -16.22 4.89 -2.22
N ARG A 43 -15.54 5.78 -2.96
CA ARG A 43 -14.38 5.45 -3.79
C ARG A 43 -13.36 6.56 -3.72
N ILE A 44 -12.08 6.20 -3.79
CA ILE A 44 -10.96 7.15 -3.76
C ILE A 44 -10.11 6.96 -5.03
N GLU A 45 -9.70 8.07 -5.64
CA GLU A 45 -8.66 8.13 -6.67
C GLU A 45 -7.61 9.15 -6.22
N VAL A 46 -6.39 8.70 -5.91
CA VAL A 46 -5.29 9.57 -5.45
C VAL A 46 -4.09 9.54 -6.40
N LYS A 47 -3.47 10.70 -6.62
CA LYS A 47 -2.31 10.85 -7.52
C LYS A 47 -1.22 11.74 -6.93
N ASN A 48 -0.13 11.89 -7.68
CA ASN A 48 0.87 12.94 -7.50
C ASN A 48 1.58 12.91 -6.13
N GLY A 49 2.02 11.74 -5.67
CA GLY A 49 2.84 11.63 -4.44
C GLY A 49 2.08 11.89 -3.13
N ILE A 50 0.78 12.16 -3.19
CA ILE A 50 -0.06 12.40 -2.03
C ILE A 50 -0.24 11.11 -1.22
N THR A 51 -0.16 11.22 0.11
CA THR A 51 -0.46 10.12 1.02
C THR A 51 -1.90 10.24 1.53
N ILE A 52 -2.70 9.20 1.35
CA ILE A 52 -4.00 9.05 2.01
C ILE A 52 -3.84 8.22 3.27
N SER A 53 -4.39 8.69 4.38
CA SER A 53 -4.66 7.89 5.58
C SER A 53 -6.16 7.79 5.75
N TYR A 54 -6.73 6.60 5.55
CA TYR A 54 -8.18 6.41 5.55
C TYR A 54 -8.67 5.65 6.79
N SER A 55 -9.71 6.17 7.45
CA SER A 55 -10.44 5.44 8.50
C SER A 55 -11.95 5.46 8.25
N VAL A 56 -12.66 4.48 8.82
CA VAL A 56 -14.12 4.40 8.71
C VAL A 56 -14.75 5.31 9.75
N ASP A 57 -15.64 6.20 9.32
CA ASP A 57 -16.46 7.05 10.20
C ASP A 57 -17.79 7.35 9.50
N PRO A 58 -18.94 7.31 10.19
CA PRO A 58 -20.23 7.69 9.59
C PRO A 58 -20.27 9.13 9.06
N VAL A 59 -19.41 10.01 9.56
CA VAL A 59 -19.34 11.42 9.15
C VAL A 59 -18.14 11.63 8.22
N PRO A 60 -18.37 11.95 6.93
CA PRO A 60 -17.29 12.23 6.01
C PRO A 60 -16.45 13.42 6.46
N SER A 61 -15.12 13.27 6.41
CA SER A 61 -14.21 14.36 6.74
C SER A 61 -12.93 14.28 5.92
N ALA A 62 -12.36 15.46 5.63
CA ALA A 62 -11.04 15.59 5.03
C ALA A 62 -10.21 16.60 5.82
N LYS A 63 -9.08 16.13 6.34
CA LYS A 63 -8.05 16.97 6.96
C LYS A 63 -6.74 16.74 6.24
N MET A 64 -6.07 17.81 5.81
CA MET A 64 -4.77 17.72 5.17
C MET A 64 -3.69 18.26 6.10
N GLN A 65 -2.49 17.70 5.99
CA GLN A 65 -1.31 18.15 6.72
C GLN A 65 -0.09 18.16 5.80
N SER A 66 0.73 19.20 5.93
CA SER A 66 2.02 19.32 5.24
C SER A 66 2.99 20.22 6.02
N GLY A 67 4.26 20.26 5.61
CA GLY A 67 5.24 21.23 6.08
C GLY A 67 5.15 22.60 5.42
N SER A 68 4.32 22.76 4.37
CA SER A 68 4.16 24.02 3.63
C SER A 68 2.70 24.30 3.28
N ASN A 69 2.26 25.55 3.47
CA ASN A 69 0.93 26.01 3.03
C ASN A 69 0.77 25.99 1.51
N GLU A 70 1.86 26.24 0.78
CA GLU A 70 1.87 26.20 -0.69
C GLU A 70 1.52 24.79 -1.20
N ASN A 71 2.07 23.75 -0.56
CA ASN A 71 1.72 22.38 -0.86
C ASN A 71 0.23 22.12 -0.65
N LEU A 72 -0.35 22.59 0.48
CA LEU A 72 -1.78 22.42 0.78
C LEU A 72 -2.68 23.12 -0.23
N SER A 73 -2.32 24.34 -0.65
CA SER A 73 -3.07 25.10 -1.65
C SER A 73 -3.07 24.45 -3.03
N ASN A 74 -2.05 23.65 -3.36
CA ASN A 74 -1.96 22.93 -4.62
C ASN A 74 -2.79 21.64 -4.62
N ILE A 75 -3.27 21.16 -3.46
CA ILE A 75 -4.08 19.94 -3.41
C ILE A 75 -5.51 20.25 -3.84
N MET A 76 -6.10 19.39 -4.67
CA MET A 76 -7.48 19.45 -5.13
C MET A 76 -8.26 18.23 -4.66
N LEU A 77 -9.46 18.46 -4.11
CA LEU A 77 -10.39 17.45 -3.62
C LEU A 77 -11.71 17.60 -4.38
N ASP A 78 -12.00 16.69 -5.29
CA ASP A 78 -13.22 16.72 -6.11
C ASP A 78 -14.02 15.42 -5.96
N VAL A 79 -15.26 15.52 -5.48
CA VAL A 79 -16.18 14.37 -5.48
C VAL A 79 -17.00 14.38 -6.77
N LYS A 80 -16.82 13.36 -7.62
CA LYS A 80 -17.62 13.16 -8.84
C LYS A 80 -18.14 11.73 -8.90
N ASN A 81 -19.45 11.58 -9.10
CA ASN A 81 -20.16 10.30 -9.15
C ASN A 81 -19.97 9.40 -7.91
N GLY A 82 -19.61 9.96 -6.74
CA GLY A 82 -19.29 9.19 -5.53
C GLY A 82 -17.83 8.73 -5.41
N THR A 83 -16.96 9.18 -6.33
CA THR A 83 -15.50 9.03 -6.22
C THR A 83 -14.89 10.35 -5.77
N LEU A 84 -14.16 10.34 -4.65
CA LEU A 84 -13.29 11.44 -4.24
C LEU A 84 -11.95 11.35 -4.98
N LYS A 85 -11.66 12.38 -5.78
CA LYS A 85 -10.39 12.56 -6.47
C LYS A 85 -9.49 13.48 -5.66
N VAL A 86 -8.25 13.03 -5.41
CA VAL A 86 -7.23 13.76 -4.66
C VAL A 86 -5.97 13.87 -5.50
N TYR A 87 -5.62 15.08 -5.93
CA TYR A 87 -4.53 15.32 -6.88
C TYR A 87 -3.93 16.71 -6.69
N THR A 88 -2.83 17.01 -7.38
CA THR A 88 -2.24 18.35 -7.40
C THR A 88 -2.75 19.15 -8.58
N ALA A 89 -3.06 20.43 -8.40
CA ALA A 89 -3.64 21.29 -9.44
C ALA A 89 -2.67 21.47 -10.64
N ASP A 90 -1.37 21.54 -10.36
CA ASP A 90 -0.31 21.63 -11.35
C ASP A 90 0.08 20.27 -11.97
N GLY A 91 -0.47 19.16 -11.47
CA GLY A 91 -0.18 17.81 -11.92
C GLY A 91 1.20 17.27 -11.52
N ASN A 92 2.01 18.03 -10.78
CA ASN A 92 3.34 17.58 -10.35
C ASN A 92 3.26 16.80 -9.04
N PRO A 93 4.07 15.74 -8.85
CA PRO A 93 4.13 15.03 -7.57
C PRO A 93 4.59 15.92 -6.41
N VAL A 94 3.93 15.82 -5.27
CA VAL A 94 4.31 16.47 -4.01
C VAL A 94 4.92 15.47 -3.03
N ASN A 95 5.73 15.97 -2.08
CA ASN A 95 6.26 15.20 -0.97
C ASN A 95 5.76 15.76 0.36
N GLY A 96 5.52 14.87 1.33
CA GLY A 96 5.15 15.29 2.69
C GLY A 96 3.76 15.94 2.78
N VAL A 97 2.81 15.48 1.96
CA VAL A 97 1.39 15.82 2.07
C VAL A 97 0.62 14.56 2.47
N THR A 98 -0.08 14.64 3.59
CA THR A 98 -0.98 13.58 4.06
C THR A 98 -2.40 14.12 4.11
N VAL A 99 -3.34 13.41 3.49
CA VAL A 99 -4.77 13.67 3.56
C VAL A 99 -5.41 12.56 4.40
N TYR A 100 -5.92 12.95 5.56
CA TYR A 100 -6.72 12.10 6.44
C TYR A 100 -8.16 12.15 5.94
N LEU A 101 -8.67 10.99 5.52
CA LEU A 101 -10.01 10.84 4.97
C LEU A 101 -10.83 9.91 5.85
N GLN A 102 -12.08 10.29 6.04
CA GLN A 102 -13.07 9.50 6.76
C GLN A 102 -14.35 9.39 5.92
N SER A 103 -14.97 8.21 5.90
CA SER A 103 -16.29 7.97 5.31
C SER A 103 -16.88 6.65 5.80
N ALA A 104 -18.16 6.41 5.50
CA ALA A 104 -18.88 5.22 6.00
C ALA A 104 -18.33 3.88 5.48
N GLY A 105 -17.53 3.91 4.40
CA GLY A 105 -16.88 2.72 3.86
C GLY A 105 -16.39 2.93 2.43
N LEU A 106 -15.54 2.02 1.96
CA LEU A 106 -15.02 2.05 0.60
C LEU A 106 -15.41 0.80 -0.17
N SER A 107 -15.71 1.02 -1.45
CA SER A 107 -15.93 0.01 -2.48
C SER A 107 -14.81 -0.01 -3.53
N ALA A 108 -14.04 1.08 -3.67
CA ALA A 108 -12.88 1.09 -4.55
C ALA A 108 -11.80 2.08 -4.10
N LEU A 109 -10.56 1.78 -4.44
CA LEU A 109 -9.41 2.65 -4.23
C LEU A 109 -8.46 2.55 -5.42
N SER A 110 -8.09 3.70 -5.97
CA SER A 110 -7.05 3.79 -7.00
C SER A 110 -5.95 4.76 -6.58
N ALA A 111 -4.70 4.36 -6.77
CA ALA A 111 -3.54 5.21 -6.53
C ALA A 111 -2.56 5.13 -7.71
N SER A 112 -2.04 6.28 -8.14
CA SER A 112 -1.02 6.36 -9.19
C SER A 112 0.01 7.45 -8.93
N SER A 113 1.04 7.52 -9.78
CA SER A 113 2.03 8.61 -9.77
C SER A 113 2.68 8.79 -8.39
N LYS A 114 3.17 7.69 -7.83
CA LYS A 114 3.84 7.60 -6.51
C LYS A 114 2.95 7.93 -5.31
N ALA A 115 1.64 8.06 -5.47
CA ALA A 115 0.72 8.23 -4.35
C ALA A 115 0.77 7.02 -3.39
N GLN A 116 0.48 7.28 -2.12
CA GLN A 116 0.45 6.25 -1.08
C GLN A 116 -0.92 6.19 -0.42
N VAL A 117 -1.35 4.99 -0.08
CA VAL A 117 -2.55 4.75 0.71
C VAL A 117 -2.19 3.92 1.94
N VAL A 118 -2.64 4.39 3.09
CA VAL A 118 -2.50 3.72 4.38
C VAL A 118 -3.88 3.52 5.00
N LEU A 119 -4.18 2.28 5.38
CA LEU A 119 -5.31 1.94 6.24
C LEU A 119 -4.78 1.68 7.66
N PRO A 120 -4.79 2.68 8.57
CA PRO A 120 -4.36 2.50 9.95
C PRO A 120 -5.22 1.50 10.74
N GLN A 121 -6.44 1.24 10.27
CA GLN A 121 -7.39 0.29 10.86
C GLN A 121 -7.89 -0.69 9.80
N ILE A 122 -8.51 -1.79 10.24
CA ILE A 122 -9.13 -2.74 9.33
C ILE A 122 -10.28 -2.05 8.59
N LEU A 123 -10.25 -2.10 7.27
CA LEU A 123 -11.37 -1.70 6.44
C LEU A 123 -12.35 -2.86 6.30
N GLU A 124 -13.52 -2.72 6.92
CA GLU A 124 -14.63 -3.66 6.74
C GLU A 124 -15.52 -3.22 5.58
N THR A 125 -15.80 -4.15 4.67
CA THR A 125 -16.62 -3.87 3.49
C THR A 125 -17.29 -5.14 2.96
N ARG A 126 -18.26 -4.99 2.06
CA ARG A 126 -18.82 -6.12 1.32
C ARG A 126 -17.88 -6.57 0.22
N SER A 127 -17.33 -5.62 -0.54
CA SER A 127 -16.40 -5.88 -1.63
C SER A 127 -15.56 -4.63 -1.88
N ILE A 128 -14.33 -4.83 -2.34
CA ILE A 128 -13.45 -3.72 -2.68
C ILE A 128 -12.57 -4.03 -3.88
N ASP A 129 -12.43 -3.03 -4.75
CA ASP A 129 -11.50 -3.03 -5.87
C ASP A 129 -10.34 -2.07 -5.59
N ILE A 130 -9.10 -2.57 -5.65
CA ILE A 130 -7.89 -1.79 -5.41
C ILE A 130 -7.05 -1.79 -6.69
N ALA A 131 -6.66 -0.61 -7.18
CA ALA A 131 -5.83 -0.46 -8.38
C ALA A 131 -4.64 0.46 -8.12
N LEU A 132 -3.42 -0.07 -8.23
CA LEU A 132 -2.17 0.66 -7.99
C LEU A 132 -1.31 0.65 -9.25
N SER A 133 -0.77 1.81 -9.62
CA SER A 133 0.10 1.94 -10.80
C SER A 133 1.18 3.02 -10.60
N SER A 134 2.16 3.08 -11.50
CA SER A 134 3.17 4.14 -11.58
C SER A 134 3.84 4.46 -10.24
N GLY A 135 4.35 3.41 -9.60
CA GLY A 135 5.07 3.49 -8.33
C GLY A 135 4.20 3.77 -7.10
N ALA A 136 2.88 3.69 -7.21
CA ALA A 136 1.98 3.86 -6.07
C ALA A 136 2.15 2.75 -5.02
N LYS A 137 1.78 3.06 -3.78
CA LYS A 137 1.95 2.15 -2.64
C LYS A 137 0.67 2.00 -1.83
N PHE A 138 0.38 0.78 -1.41
CA PHE A 138 -0.69 0.48 -0.46
C PHE A 138 -0.15 -0.28 0.75
N THR A 139 -0.55 0.15 1.95
CA THR A 139 -0.34 -0.57 3.21
C THR A 139 -1.65 -0.63 4.00
N GLY A 140 -2.14 -1.82 4.35
CA GLY A 140 -3.38 -1.89 5.11
C GLY A 140 -3.93 -3.28 5.39
N MET A 141 -5.04 -3.31 6.13
CA MET A 141 -5.80 -4.52 6.44
C MET A 141 -7.22 -4.39 5.91
N ILE A 142 -7.70 -5.41 5.22
CA ILE A 142 -9.01 -5.43 4.56
C ILE A 142 -9.76 -6.69 5.01
N ARG A 143 -11.01 -6.52 5.44
CA ARG A 143 -11.95 -7.61 5.68
C ARG A 143 -13.17 -7.42 4.80
N SER A 144 -13.27 -8.24 3.77
CA SER A 144 -14.35 -8.19 2.78
C SER A 144 -15.28 -9.40 2.92
N ARG A 145 -16.59 -9.18 3.06
CA ARG A 145 -17.57 -10.26 3.22
C ARG A 145 -17.76 -11.12 1.95
N ALA A 146 -17.41 -10.60 0.78
CA ALA A 146 -17.57 -11.32 -0.49
C ALA A 146 -16.28 -11.36 -1.29
N ASN A 147 -15.92 -10.28 -1.98
CA ASN A 147 -14.82 -10.26 -2.95
C ASN A 147 -13.80 -9.14 -2.65
N THR A 148 -12.53 -9.40 -2.94
CA THR A 148 -11.48 -8.38 -2.98
C THR A 148 -10.74 -8.51 -4.30
N THR A 149 -10.69 -7.44 -5.09
CA THR A 149 -9.88 -7.36 -6.30
C THR A 149 -8.66 -6.49 -6.03
N VAL A 150 -7.47 -6.96 -6.39
CA VAL A 150 -6.22 -6.19 -6.27
C VAL A 150 -5.50 -6.20 -7.61
N LYS A 151 -5.38 -5.03 -8.22
CA LYS A 151 -4.63 -4.79 -9.46
C LYS A 151 -3.38 -3.96 -9.14
N VAL A 152 -2.20 -4.45 -9.50
CA VAL A 152 -0.93 -3.76 -9.23
C VAL A 152 -0.05 -3.82 -10.48
N SER A 153 0.33 -2.66 -11.01
CA SER A 153 1.16 -2.58 -12.21
C SER A 153 2.18 -1.45 -12.13
N ASP A 154 3.05 -1.37 -13.14
CA ASP A 154 3.99 -0.27 -13.36
C ASP A 154 4.76 0.14 -12.09
N ASN A 155 5.55 -0.83 -11.59
CA ASN A 155 6.42 -0.66 -10.44
C ASN A 155 5.71 -0.29 -9.11
N ALA A 156 4.38 -0.42 -9.04
CA ALA A 156 3.62 -0.20 -7.82
C ALA A 156 3.80 -1.35 -6.82
N SER A 157 3.47 -1.08 -5.55
CA SER A 157 3.58 -2.07 -4.48
C SER A 157 2.33 -2.18 -3.61
N PHE A 158 1.89 -3.41 -3.36
CA PHE A 158 0.83 -3.72 -2.42
C PHE A 158 1.41 -4.50 -1.23
N ASN A 159 1.17 -4.03 -0.01
CA ASN A 159 1.46 -4.76 1.21
C ASN A 159 0.20 -4.79 2.09
N GLY A 160 -0.46 -5.94 2.18
CA GLY A 160 -1.70 -5.98 2.93
C GLY A 160 -2.08 -7.34 3.47
N ARG A 161 -2.90 -7.29 4.53
CA ARG A 161 -3.67 -8.42 5.01
C ARG A 161 -5.06 -8.36 4.40
N VAL A 162 -5.51 -9.44 3.77
CA VAL A 162 -6.83 -9.57 3.16
C VAL A 162 -7.52 -10.79 3.75
N ASP A 163 -8.64 -10.57 4.42
CA ASP A 163 -9.58 -11.61 4.83
C ASP A 163 -10.83 -11.51 3.94
N THR A 164 -11.08 -12.49 3.07
CA THR A 164 -12.17 -12.43 2.08
C THR A 164 -12.73 -13.80 1.69
N GLY A 165 -13.92 -13.83 1.07
CA GLY A 165 -14.42 -15.04 0.42
C GLY A 165 -13.61 -15.34 -0.85
N ARG A 166 -13.49 -14.35 -1.74
CA ARG A 166 -12.75 -14.49 -2.99
C ARG A 166 -11.74 -13.36 -3.19
N LEU A 167 -10.49 -13.72 -3.40
CA LEU A 167 -9.41 -12.82 -3.80
C LEU A 167 -9.12 -12.97 -5.29
N SER A 168 -9.15 -11.86 -6.04
CA SER A 168 -8.69 -11.79 -7.43
C SER A 168 -7.51 -10.82 -7.53
N GLY A 169 -6.32 -11.33 -7.79
CA GLY A 169 -5.08 -10.57 -7.97
C GLY A 169 -4.65 -10.52 -9.42
N GLU A 170 -4.43 -9.32 -9.96
CA GLU A 170 -3.85 -9.10 -11.29
C GLU A 170 -2.60 -8.21 -11.15
N PHE A 171 -1.44 -8.79 -11.39
CA PHE A 171 -0.16 -8.13 -11.13
C PHE A 171 0.69 -8.13 -12.39
N THR A 172 1.15 -6.96 -12.84
CA THR A 172 1.94 -6.84 -14.08
C THR A 172 3.09 -5.84 -13.93
N ASP A 173 3.94 -5.75 -14.95
CA ASP A 173 4.89 -4.64 -15.17
C ASP A 173 5.71 -4.28 -13.93
N SER A 174 6.48 -5.26 -13.43
CA SER A 174 7.39 -5.12 -12.28
C SER A 174 6.72 -4.80 -10.94
N ALA A 175 5.44 -5.11 -10.77
CA ALA A 175 4.75 -4.98 -9.48
C ALA A 175 5.39 -5.83 -8.37
N THR A 176 5.29 -5.34 -7.13
CA THR A 176 5.69 -6.08 -5.91
C THR A 176 4.52 -6.22 -4.96
N VAL A 177 4.17 -7.45 -4.61
CA VAL A 177 2.96 -7.77 -3.84
C VAL A 177 3.29 -8.64 -2.64
N VAL A 178 2.89 -8.20 -1.45
CA VAL A 178 2.91 -8.98 -0.22
C VAL A 178 1.47 -9.14 0.26
N LEU A 179 1.02 -10.38 0.32
CA LEU A 179 -0.33 -10.76 0.72
C LEU A 179 -0.27 -11.67 1.95
N SER A 180 -1.17 -11.41 2.89
CA SER A 180 -1.41 -12.26 4.05
C SER A 180 -2.91 -12.31 4.37
N GLY A 181 -3.33 -13.18 5.28
CA GLY A 181 -4.73 -13.29 5.71
C GLY A 181 -5.38 -14.58 5.24
N ASN A 182 -6.66 -14.53 4.92
CA ASN A 182 -7.45 -15.71 4.56
C ASN A 182 -8.28 -15.43 3.31
N ALA A 183 -8.32 -16.38 2.37
CA ALA A 183 -9.27 -16.38 1.28
C ALA A 183 -9.87 -17.78 1.11
N TYR A 184 -11.17 -17.90 0.79
CA TYR A 184 -11.69 -19.21 0.39
C TYR A 184 -11.17 -19.56 -1.01
N ASP A 185 -11.43 -18.68 -1.98
CA ASP A 185 -10.84 -18.77 -3.32
C ASP A 185 -9.80 -17.66 -3.53
N ALA A 186 -8.63 -18.01 -4.07
CA ALA A 186 -7.62 -17.05 -4.51
C ALA A 186 -7.22 -17.30 -5.97
N PHE A 187 -7.41 -16.30 -6.82
CA PHE A 187 -7.00 -16.30 -8.22
C PHE A 187 -5.89 -15.27 -8.41
N LEU A 188 -4.66 -15.70 -8.72
CA LEU A 188 -3.51 -14.83 -8.85
C LEU A 188 -2.95 -14.88 -10.27
N TYR A 189 -3.00 -13.76 -10.98
CA TYR A 189 -2.40 -13.58 -12.30
C TYR A 189 -1.14 -12.73 -12.21
N THR A 190 -0.05 -13.19 -12.81
CA THR A 190 1.23 -12.47 -12.87
C THR A 190 1.84 -12.48 -14.27
N ASP A 191 2.35 -11.33 -14.71
CA ASP A 191 3.05 -11.18 -15.98
C ASP A 191 4.14 -10.08 -15.89
N LYS A 192 5.18 -10.13 -16.74
CA LYS A 192 6.23 -9.11 -16.87
C LYS A 192 6.95 -8.76 -15.56
N ASN A 193 7.71 -9.72 -15.01
CA ASN A 193 8.72 -9.52 -13.95
C ASN A 193 8.15 -9.19 -12.56
N VAL A 194 7.01 -9.75 -12.21
CA VAL A 194 6.34 -9.48 -10.93
C VAL A 194 6.92 -10.30 -9.79
N LYS A 195 6.90 -9.75 -8.56
CA LYS A 195 7.25 -10.46 -7.33
C LYS A 195 6.04 -10.55 -6.40
N VAL A 196 5.61 -11.77 -6.08
CA VAL A 196 4.51 -12.02 -5.13
C VAL A 196 5.00 -12.87 -3.95
N SER A 197 4.72 -12.42 -2.74
CA SER A 197 4.89 -13.18 -1.50
C SER A 197 3.54 -13.29 -0.77
N ALA A 198 2.94 -14.47 -0.85
CA ALA A 198 1.67 -14.86 -0.25
C ALA A 198 1.84 -16.07 0.70
N LEU A 199 3.02 -16.22 1.31
CA LEU A 199 3.33 -17.32 2.23
C LEU A 199 2.47 -17.32 3.51
N ASN A 200 1.88 -16.17 3.85
CA ASN A 200 1.01 -16.01 5.02
C ASN A 200 -0.45 -15.77 4.60
N LEU A 201 -0.81 -16.16 3.37
CA LEU A 201 -2.18 -16.14 2.87
C LEU A 201 -2.71 -17.56 2.87
N ASP A 202 -3.60 -17.86 3.81
CA ASP A 202 -4.25 -19.15 3.89
C ASP A 202 -5.41 -19.22 2.90
N THR A 203 -5.44 -20.29 2.10
CA THR A 203 -6.41 -20.47 1.01
C THR A 203 -7.01 -21.86 1.03
N GLU A 204 -8.32 -21.99 0.78
CA GLU A 204 -8.90 -23.31 0.51
C GLU A 204 -8.58 -23.73 -0.93
N ASN A 205 -8.85 -22.84 -1.88
CA ASN A 205 -8.58 -23.01 -3.31
C ASN A 205 -7.65 -21.91 -3.82
N ALA A 206 -6.49 -22.28 -4.36
CA ALA A 206 -5.56 -21.36 -5.00
C ALA A 206 -5.37 -21.70 -6.48
N VAL A 207 -5.57 -20.72 -7.36
CA VAL A 207 -5.26 -20.81 -8.79
C VAL A 207 -4.25 -19.73 -9.13
N VAL A 208 -3.10 -20.14 -9.67
CA VAL A 208 -2.01 -19.23 -10.04
C VAL A 208 -1.73 -19.34 -11.54
N PHE A 209 -1.77 -18.19 -12.21
CA PHE A 209 -1.28 -17.99 -13.57
C PHE A 209 -0.02 -17.13 -13.50
N ALA A 210 1.12 -17.72 -13.86
CA ALA A 210 2.41 -17.04 -13.81
C ALA A 210 3.10 -17.11 -15.16
N SER A 211 3.42 -15.93 -15.69
CA SER A 211 4.10 -15.72 -16.96
C SER A 211 5.15 -14.62 -16.84
N GLY A 212 5.96 -14.47 -17.89
CA GLY A 212 7.20 -13.68 -17.86
C GLY A 212 8.17 -14.16 -16.78
N GLN A 213 9.18 -13.35 -16.45
CA GLN A 213 10.16 -13.66 -15.40
C GLN A 213 9.60 -13.45 -13.97
N SER A 214 8.31 -13.69 -13.78
CA SER A 214 7.62 -13.47 -12.50
C SER A 214 8.00 -14.53 -11.47
N ALA A 215 8.02 -14.14 -10.19
CA ALA A 215 8.32 -15.01 -9.06
C ALA A 215 7.18 -14.94 -8.04
N VAL A 216 6.50 -16.08 -7.82
CA VAL A 216 5.38 -16.20 -6.88
C VAL A 216 5.75 -17.18 -5.77
N ARG A 217 5.57 -16.78 -4.52
CA ARG A 217 5.65 -17.64 -3.34
C ARG A 217 4.29 -17.65 -2.64
N LEU A 218 3.71 -18.80 -2.35
CA LEU A 218 2.40 -18.88 -1.68
C LEU A 218 2.29 -20.06 -0.71
N HIS A 219 1.41 -19.95 0.28
CA HIS A 219 0.93 -21.11 1.03
C HIS A 219 -0.30 -21.70 0.32
N ALA A 220 -0.32 -23.02 0.13
CA ALA A 220 -1.44 -23.73 -0.48
C ALA A 220 -2.17 -24.57 0.58
N GLY A 221 -3.46 -24.31 0.79
CA GLY A 221 -4.26 -25.08 1.75
C GLY A 221 -4.76 -26.39 1.18
N THR A 222 -5.95 -26.44 0.57
CA THR A 222 -6.57 -27.71 0.15
C THR A 222 -6.33 -28.04 -1.32
N ASN A 223 -6.63 -27.09 -2.22
CA ASN A 223 -6.55 -27.27 -3.66
C ASN A 223 -5.61 -26.24 -4.28
N LEU A 224 -4.72 -26.69 -5.14
CA LEU A 224 -3.77 -25.84 -5.86
C LEU A 224 -3.78 -26.14 -7.36
N SER A 225 -3.98 -25.11 -8.19
CA SER A 225 -3.86 -25.19 -9.64
C SER A 225 -2.79 -24.22 -10.13
N LEU A 226 -1.80 -24.74 -10.88
CA LEU A 226 -0.65 -23.98 -11.35
C LEU A 226 -0.57 -23.95 -12.89
N ASN A 227 -0.61 -22.74 -13.43
CA ASN A 227 -0.38 -22.42 -14.83
C ASN A 227 0.90 -21.57 -14.92
N ILE A 228 1.98 -22.15 -15.44
CA ILE A 228 3.31 -21.52 -15.44
C ILE A 228 3.86 -21.50 -16.86
N ALA A 229 4.29 -20.33 -17.33
CA ALA A 229 4.84 -20.09 -18.66
C ALA A 229 6.03 -19.10 -18.61
N ASP A 230 6.74 -18.95 -19.74
CA ASP A 230 7.65 -17.83 -20.04
C ASP A 230 8.74 -17.52 -18.99
N GLY A 231 9.30 -18.55 -18.36
CA GLY A 231 10.37 -18.45 -17.37
C GLY A 231 9.91 -18.08 -15.95
N ALA A 232 8.60 -18.05 -15.71
CA ALA A 232 8.06 -17.78 -14.40
C ALA A 232 8.44 -18.87 -13.39
N ARG A 233 8.49 -18.50 -12.11
CA ARG A 233 8.78 -19.40 -11.00
C ARG A 233 7.70 -19.29 -9.95
N VAL A 234 7.08 -20.42 -9.63
CA VAL A 234 6.16 -20.54 -8.50
C VAL A 234 6.74 -21.50 -7.49
N THR A 235 6.78 -21.09 -6.23
CA THR A 235 7.15 -21.93 -5.08
C THR A 235 5.97 -21.92 -4.11
N TYR A 236 5.53 -23.08 -3.66
CA TYR A 236 4.46 -23.16 -2.67
C TYR A 236 4.89 -23.96 -1.45
N SER A 237 4.34 -23.61 -0.29
CA SER A 237 4.41 -24.38 0.94
C SER A 237 3.04 -24.98 1.27
N GLY A 238 2.98 -25.83 2.30
CA GLY A 238 1.76 -26.54 2.71
C GLY A 238 1.67 -27.94 2.09
N SER A 239 0.57 -28.64 2.41
CA SER A 239 0.33 -30.02 1.97
C SER A 239 -1.05 -30.14 1.32
N PRO A 240 -1.27 -29.49 0.15
CA PRO A 240 -2.55 -29.55 -0.54
C PRO A 240 -2.92 -30.98 -0.92
N LYS A 241 -4.21 -31.30 -0.76
CA LYS A 241 -4.77 -32.62 -1.11
C LYS A 241 -4.77 -32.85 -2.61
N ASN A 242 -5.04 -31.80 -3.38
CA ASN A 242 -5.10 -31.84 -4.84
C ASN A 242 -4.18 -30.77 -5.44
N VAL A 243 -3.27 -31.20 -6.32
CA VAL A 243 -2.40 -30.30 -7.08
C VAL A 243 -2.56 -30.59 -8.57
N GLN A 244 -2.93 -29.55 -9.32
CA GLN A 244 -3.09 -29.61 -10.77
C GLN A 244 -2.03 -28.73 -11.44
N TYR A 245 -1.43 -29.26 -12.50
CA TYR A 245 -0.43 -28.56 -13.31
C TYR A 245 -0.92 -28.51 -14.75
N SER A 246 -0.86 -27.33 -15.37
CA SER A 246 -1.00 -27.22 -16.83
C SER A 246 0.17 -27.89 -17.56
N GLU A 247 0.00 -28.18 -18.85
CA GLU A 247 1.07 -28.71 -19.71
C GLU A 247 2.33 -27.82 -19.70
N GLY A 248 2.16 -26.48 -19.74
CA GLY A 248 3.28 -25.53 -19.65
C GLY A 248 4.01 -25.59 -18.30
N ALA A 249 3.28 -25.82 -17.21
CA ALA A 249 3.88 -26.03 -15.89
C ALA A 249 4.66 -27.35 -15.83
N LEU A 250 4.11 -28.43 -16.40
CA LEU A 250 4.79 -29.73 -16.46
C LEU A 250 6.08 -29.67 -17.30
N ALA A 251 6.09 -28.93 -18.41
CA ALA A 251 7.28 -28.70 -19.21
C ALA A 251 8.37 -27.99 -18.41
N THR A 252 8.01 -26.93 -17.67
CA THR A 252 8.92 -26.17 -16.80
C THR A 252 9.51 -27.04 -15.67
N ILE A 253 8.72 -27.95 -15.11
CA ILE A 253 9.18 -28.88 -14.07
C ILE A 253 10.14 -29.93 -14.66
N LYS A 254 9.82 -30.50 -15.83
CA LYS A 254 10.69 -31.47 -16.51
C LYS A 254 12.04 -30.87 -16.91
N ASP A 255 12.03 -29.62 -17.37
CA ASP A 255 13.27 -28.90 -17.73
C ASP A 255 14.15 -28.61 -16.50
N LYS A 256 13.56 -28.56 -15.30
CA LYS A 256 14.31 -28.51 -14.03
C LYS A 256 14.68 -29.90 -13.48
N SER A 257 13.95 -30.97 -13.82
CA SER A 257 14.24 -32.32 -13.32
C SER A 257 15.50 -32.93 -13.94
N THR A 258 16.05 -32.35 -15.00
CA THR A 258 17.42 -32.65 -15.48
C THR A 258 18.50 -32.07 -14.54
N ASN A 259 18.14 -31.21 -13.58
CA ASN A 259 19.03 -30.61 -12.58
C ASN A 259 18.50 -30.68 -11.12
N GLY A 260 17.63 -31.65 -10.80
CA GLY A 260 17.23 -31.94 -9.43
C GLY A 260 15.98 -31.19 -8.96
N LEU A 261 14.96 -31.98 -8.61
CA LEU A 261 13.71 -31.53 -7.98
C LEU A 261 14.00 -30.88 -6.62
N SER A 262 13.52 -29.66 -6.39
CA SER A 262 13.32 -29.16 -5.03
C SER A 262 11.86 -28.78 -4.82
N ALA A 263 11.15 -29.65 -4.10
CA ALA A 263 10.09 -29.25 -3.21
C ALA A 263 10.74 -29.04 -1.84
N ASN A 264 10.67 -27.82 -1.31
CA ASN A 264 10.92 -27.49 0.09
C ASN A 264 9.76 -26.63 0.56
#